data_AF-A0A1F8WEW9-F1
#
_entry.id   AF-A0A1F8WEW9-F1
#
_cell.length_a   1.000
_cell.length_b   1.000
_cell.length_c   1.000
_cell.angle_alpha   90.00
_cell.angle_beta   90.00
_cell.angle_gamma   90.00
#
_symmetry.space_group_name_H-M   'P 1'
#
loop_
_entity.id
_entity.type
_entity.pdbx_description
1 polymer ?
#
loop_
_entity_poly.entity_id
_entity_poly.type
_entity_poly.pdbx_seq_one_letter_code
_entity_poly.pdbx_strand_id
1 'polypeptide(L)'
;MVKRFGFIVYSMAQLMPLVSVAGHEGAHGPLAPDKGYVFGLINFVVLAAGLVFLLRKPLRDFFAKRAELLKAAVEQSKKNHEIVLKGYQEVKKKLDHVDAESRLLIQNFKENGEAEKIKIIEQAREYSEKLKEDAKKIADSELKRAKEELKLATVGMARDLAEKSLKEAVKSEDETRLVQEFLKQVGQR
;
A
#
# COMPACT_ATOMS: atom_id res chain seq x y z
N MET A 1 37.80 25.41 41.67
CA MET A 1 38.85 26.37 42.08
C MET A 1 38.47 27.83 41.79
N VAL A 2 37.97 28.15 40.59
CA VAL A 2 37.56 29.52 40.18
C VAL A 2 36.43 30.13 41.05
N LYS A 3 35.42 29.33 41.45
CA LYS A 3 34.37 29.79 42.39
C LYS A 3 34.91 30.16 43.78
N ARG A 4 35.97 29.50 44.24
CA ARG A 4 36.60 29.78 45.54
C ARG A 4 37.44 31.06 45.48
N PHE A 5 38.11 31.33 44.36
CA PHE A 5 38.87 32.56 44.16
C PHE A 5 37.96 33.78 43.95
N GLY A 6 36.84 33.64 43.23
CA GLY A 6 35.81 34.68 43.11
C GLY A 6 35.15 35.00 44.45
N PHE A 7 34.91 33.99 45.29
CA PHE A 7 34.42 34.18 46.66
C PHE A 7 35.46 34.88 47.55
N ILE A 8 36.76 34.61 47.38
CA ILE A 8 37.84 35.30 48.10
C ILE A 8 37.95 36.78 47.67
N VAL A 9 37.82 37.08 46.38
CA VAL A 9 37.82 38.48 45.89
C VAL A 9 36.56 39.22 46.35
N TYR A 10 35.39 38.57 46.31
CA TYR A 10 34.14 39.12 46.84
C TYR A 10 34.21 39.32 48.37
N SER A 11 34.81 38.37 49.09
CA SER A 11 35.04 38.44 50.54
C SER A 11 36.09 39.50 50.92
N MET A 12 37.13 39.72 50.11
CA MET A 12 38.08 40.84 50.26
C MET A 12 37.40 42.19 50.01
N ALA A 13 36.46 42.27 49.07
CA ALA A 13 35.68 43.48 48.81
C ALA A 13 34.68 43.79 49.95
N GLN A 14 34.23 42.78 50.70
CA GLN A 14 33.39 42.96 51.90
C GLN A 14 34.18 43.24 53.19
N LEU A 15 35.48 42.94 53.21
CA LEU A 15 36.40 43.21 54.32
C LEU A 15 37.16 44.54 54.19
N MET A 16 36.93 45.31 53.12
CA MET A 16 37.28 46.72 53.12
C MET A 16 36.33 47.42 54.09
N PRO A 17 36.80 47.98 55.22
CA PRO A 17 35.96 48.84 56.01
C PRO A 17 35.49 49.95 55.06
N LEU A 18 34.16 50.11 54.98
CA LEU A 18 33.52 51.34 54.56
C LEU A 18 34.37 52.47 55.14
N VAL A 19 35.19 53.13 54.31
CA VAL A 19 35.95 54.29 54.77
C VAL A 19 34.89 55.25 55.24
N SER A 20 34.86 55.37 56.56
CA SER A 20 33.99 56.23 57.31
C SER A 20 33.94 57.58 56.61
N VAL A 21 32.73 58.10 56.46
CA VAL A 21 32.54 59.55 56.49
C VAL A 21 33.07 60.01 57.84
N ALA A 22 34.38 60.26 57.91
CA ALA A 22 35.06 60.91 59.00
C ALA A 22 35.57 62.23 58.44
N GLY A 23 34.88 63.31 58.80
CA GLY A 23 35.33 64.65 58.46
C GLY A 23 36.76 64.86 58.93
N HIS A 24 37.59 65.43 58.07
CA HIS A 24 38.66 66.33 58.46
C HIS A 24 38.66 67.47 57.44
N GLU A 25 38.43 68.65 57.98
CA GLU A 25 38.65 69.94 57.34
C GLU A 25 40.04 69.97 56.70
N GLY A 26 40.13 70.51 55.50
CA GLY A 26 41.39 70.59 54.77
C GLY A 26 41.15 71.05 53.35
N ALA A 27 41.06 72.36 53.19
CA ALA A 27 40.97 73.03 51.90
C ALA A 27 42.07 72.55 50.95
N HIS A 28 41.71 71.86 49.87
CA HIS A 28 42.57 71.70 48.70
C HIS A 28 41.75 71.84 47.44
N GLY A 29 42.05 72.92 46.71
CA GLY A 29 41.53 73.20 45.38
C GLY A 29 41.95 72.16 44.33
N PRO A 30 41.54 72.37 43.08
CA PRO A 30 41.71 71.38 42.03
C PRO A 30 43.21 71.24 41.69
N LEU A 31 43.67 70.01 41.43
CA LEU A 31 44.95 69.67 40.77
C LEU A 31 46.19 69.31 41.61
N ALA A 32 46.08 68.65 42.78
CA ALA A 32 47.23 67.96 43.37
C ALA A 32 46.88 66.51 43.81
N PRO A 33 47.71 65.49 43.48
CA PRO A 33 47.47 64.13 43.91
C PRO A 33 47.82 64.00 45.39
N ASP A 34 46.80 63.93 46.25
CA ASP A 34 46.98 63.51 47.62
C ASP A 34 47.32 62.00 47.66
N LYS A 35 47.93 61.54 48.76
CA LYS A 35 48.28 60.13 48.94
C LYS A 35 47.04 59.20 48.92
N GLY A 36 45.84 59.76 49.11
CA GLY A 36 44.57 59.05 49.02
C GLY A 36 44.19 58.64 47.59
N TYR A 37 44.41 59.52 46.61
CA TYR A 37 44.12 59.23 45.20
C TYR A 37 45.01 58.10 44.65
N VAL A 38 46.30 58.09 45.00
CA VAL A 38 47.24 57.03 44.59
C VAL A 38 46.83 55.68 45.17
N PHE A 39 46.41 55.62 46.44
CA PHE A 39 45.95 54.38 47.07
C PHE A 39 44.62 53.89 46.47
N GLY A 40 43.69 54.81 46.16
CA GLY A 40 42.45 54.49 45.45
C GLY A 40 42.71 53.93 44.05
N LEU A 41 43.65 54.50 43.31
CA LEU A 41 44.03 54.04 41.97
C LEU A 41 44.65 52.64 42.00
N ILE A 42 45.54 52.36 42.96
CA ILE A 42 46.12 51.02 43.14
C ILE A 42 45.03 49.99 43.45
N ASN A 43 44.08 50.30 44.33
CA ASN A 43 42.97 49.41 44.64
C ASN A 43 42.08 49.14 43.41
N PHE A 44 41.78 50.18 42.62
CA PHE A 44 41.04 50.02 41.37
C PHE A 44 41.78 49.13 40.36
N VAL A 45 43.08 49.31 40.21
CA VAL A 45 43.91 48.48 39.30
C VAL A 45 43.94 47.02 39.76
N VAL A 46 44.09 46.76 41.06
CA VAL A 46 44.08 45.39 41.61
C VAL A 46 42.72 44.73 41.38
N LEU A 47 41.62 45.44 41.62
CA LEU A 47 40.27 44.93 41.38
C LEU A 47 40.00 44.70 39.89
N ALA A 48 40.40 45.63 39.03
CA ALA A 48 40.26 45.51 37.58
C ALA A 48 41.09 44.34 37.02
N ALA A 49 42.32 44.15 37.49
CA ALA A 49 43.18 43.03 37.09
C ALA A 49 42.58 41.68 37.53
N GLY A 50 42.06 41.59 38.77
CA GLY A 50 41.37 40.41 39.26
C GLY A 50 40.11 40.08 38.47
N LEU A 51 39.31 41.11 38.12
CA LEU A 51 38.10 40.97 37.32
C LEU A 51 38.42 40.50 35.89
N VAL A 52 39.41 41.11 35.23
CA VAL A 52 39.84 40.71 33.88
C VAL A 52 40.35 39.26 33.89
N PHE A 53 41.13 38.85 34.89
CA PHE A 53 41.61 37.47 35.00
C PHE A 53 40.47 36.46 35.17
N LEU A 54 39.45 36.81 35.97
CA LEU A 54 38.31 35.95 36.23
C LEU A 54 37.33 35.87 35.04
N LEU A 55 37.08 36.99 34.37
CA LEU A 55 36.08 37.09 33.29
C LEU A 55 36.62 36.68 31.92
N ARG A 56 37.95 36.72 31.70
CA ARG A 56 38.55 36.38 30.39
C ARG A 56 38.17 34.98 29.89
N LYS A 57 38.10 33.99 30.78
CA LYS A 57 37.68 32.62 30.42
C LYS A 57 36.18 32.51 30.11
N PRO A 58 35.25 32.84 31.03
CA PRO A 58 33.81 32.67 30.77
C PRO A 58 33.29 33.55 29.62
N LEU A 59 33.85 34.76 29.42
CA LEU A 59 33.47 35.60 28.28
C LEU A 59 33.89 34.97 26.95
N ARG A 60 35.14 34.49 26.86
CA ARG A 60 35.62 33.80 25.64
C ARG A 60 34.80 32.55 25.34
N ASP A 61 34.51 31.75 26.36
CA ASP A 61 33.73 30.51 26.19
C ASP A 61 32.28 30.81 25.80
N PHE A 62 31.68 31.89 26.31
CA PHE A 62 30.32 32.30 25.94
C PHE A 62 30.23 32.71 24.47
N PHE A 63 31.16 33.56 23.98
CA PHE A 63 31.19 33.96 22.58
C PHE A 63 31.55 32.80 21.65
N ALA A 64 32.45 31.91 22.05
CA ALA A 64 32.79 30.70 21.29
C ALA A 64 31.58 29.77 21.15
N LYS A 65 30.87 29.48 22.25
CA LYS A 65 29.63 28.69 22.23
C LYS A 65 28.55 29.33 21.37
N ARG A 66 28.39 30.65 21.42
CA ARG A 66 27.41 31.35 20.58
C ARG A 66 27.75 31.27 19.09
N ALA A 67 29.03 31.41 18.73
CA ALA A 67 29.48 31.25 17.36
C ALA A 67 29.28 29.80 16.86
N GLU A 68 29.57 28.81 17.70
CA GLU A 68 29.36 27.39 17.39
C GLU A 68 27.87 27.07 17.18
N LEU A 69 26.98 27.55 18.05
CA LEU A 69 25.54 27.38 17.91
C LEU A 69 25.01 28.01 16.61
N LEU A 70 25.47 29.21 16.26
CA LEU A 70 25.07 29.87 15.02
C LEU A 70 25.57 29.09 13.78
N LYS A 71 26.82 28.62 13.82
CA LYS A 71 27.38 27.80 12.74
C LYS A 71 26.59 26.49 12.60
N ALA A 72 26.29 25.82 13.70
CA ALA A 72 25.50 24.60 13.72
C ALA A 72 24.07 24.84 13.18
N ALA A 73 23.42 25.93 13.57
CA ALA A 73 22.08 26.28 13.09
C ALA A 73 22.05 26.55 11.58
N VAL A 74 23.05 27.28 11.06
CA VAL A 74 23.19 27.52 9.61
C VAL A 74 23.46 26.23 8.86
N GLU A 75 24.35 25.37 9.37
CA GLU A 75 24.67 24.11 8.71
C GLU A 75 23.48 23.13 8.72
N GLN A 76 22.74 23.08 9.83
CA GLN A 76 21.52 22.29 9.94
C GLN A 76 20.43 22.81 9.00
N SER A 77 20.27 24.13 8.87
CA SER A 77 19.34 24.73 7.90
C SER A 77 19.70 24.36 6.47
N LYS A 78 20.99 24.42 6.09
CA LYS A 78 21.47 24.00 4.76
C LYS A 78 21.21 22.52 4.50
N LYS A 79 21.52 21.65 5.47
CA LYS A 79 21.27 20.20 5.38
C LYS A 79 19.78 19.91 5.21
N ASN A 80 18.93 20.56 6.00
CA ASN A 80 17.47 20.40 5.89
C ASN A 80 16.97 20.87 4.53
N HIS A 81 17.45 22.01 4.03
CA HIS A 81 17.08 22.51 2.71
C HIS A 81 17.47 21.53 1.59
N GLU A 82 18.69 20.97 1.66
CA GLU A 82 19.15 19.98 0.68
C GLU A 82 18.32 18.70 0.72
N ILE A 83 17.97 18.20 1.91
CA ILE A 83 17.11 17.01 2.08
C ILE A 83 15.73 17.27 1.48
N VAL A 84 15.12 18.42 1.78
CA VAL A 84 13.80 18.80 1.23
C VAL A 84 13.87 18.93 -0.29
N LEU A 85 14.93 19.55 -0.83
CA LEU A 85 15.10 19.71 -2.27
C LEU A 85 15.28 18.35 -2.97
N LYS A 86 16.07 17.44 -2.40
CA LYS A 86 16.23 16.07 -2.91
C LYS A 86 14.90 15.32 -2.89
N GLY A 87 14.18 15.35 -1.77
CA GLY A 87 12.87 14.73 -1.65
C GLY A 87 11.85 15.29 -2.66
N TYR A 88 11.84 16.61 -2.85
CA TYR A 88 11.00 17.25 -3.86
C TYR A 88 11.35 16.80 -5.28
N GLN A 89 12.63 16.74 -5.63
CA GLN A 89 13.08 16.27 -6.94
C GLN A 89 12.71 14.81 -7.20
N GLU A 90 12.85 13.94 -6.20
CA GLU A 90 12.45 12.53 -6.30
C GLU A 90 10.94 12.37 -6.50
N VAL A 91 10.13 13.08 -5.72
CA VAL A 91 8.67 13.05 -5.85
C VAL A 91 8.24 13.62 -7.20
N LYS A 92 8.85 14.73 -7.63
CA LYS A 92 8.56 15.33 -8.94
C LYS A 92 8.87 14.37 -10.09
N LYS A 93 10.05 13.73 -10.07
CA LYS A 93 10.39 12.70 -11.07
C LYS A 93 9.38 11.57 -11.09
N LYS A 94 8.97 11.07 -9.91
CA LYS A 94 7.94 10.02 -9.83
C LYS A 94 6.63 10.50 -10.44
N LEU A 95 6.17 11.70 -10.12
CA LEU A 95 4.94 12.27 -10.68
C LEU A 95 5.01 12.44 -12.20
N ASP A 96 6.14 12.90 -12.73
CA ASP A 96 6.34 13.06 -14.19
C ASP A 96 6.21 11.72 -14.94
N HIS A 97 6.56 10.60 -14.28
CA HIS A 97 6.41 9.26 -14.85
C HIS A 97 5.00 8.66 -14.70
N VAL A 98 4.26 9.01 -13.64
CA VAL A 98 2.91 8.46 -13.36
C VAL A 98 1.95 8.71 -14.51
N ASP A 99 1.97 9.90 -15.11
CA ASP A 99 1.07 10.22 -16.23
C ASP A 99 1.36 9.36 -17.47
N ALA A 100 2.63 9.10 -17.75
CA ALA A 100 3.04 8.25 -18.86
C ALA A 100 2.70 6.78 -18.59
N GLU A 101 2.98 6.29 -17.38
CA GLU A 101 2.63 4.93 -16.95
C GLU A 101 1.12 4.70 -16.96
N SER A 102 0.33 5.67 -16.50
CA SER A 102 -1.14 5.62 -16.52
C SER A 102 -1.69 5.54 -17.95
N ARG A 103 -1.15 6.34 -18.87
CA ARG A 103 -1.54 6.27 -20.29
C ARG A 103 -1.21 4.91 -20.90
N LEU A 104 0.00 4.39 -20.64
CA LEU A 104 0.41 3.07 -21.11
C LEU A 104 -0.48 1.97 -20.51
N LEU A 105 -0.82 2.07 -19.23
CA LEU A 105 -1.71 1.12 -18.56
C LEU A 105 -3.09 1.10 -19.20
N ILE A 106 -3.70 2.28 -19.42
CA ILE A 106 -5.01 2.39 -20.08
C ILE A 106 -4.96 1.82 -21.50
N GLN A 107 -3.89 2.09 -22.25
CA GLN A 107 -3.74 1.55 -23.60
C GLN A 107 -3.66 0.02 -23.59
N ASN A 108 -2.81 -0.55 -22.73
CA ASN A 108 -2.70 -2.00 -22.57
C ASN A 108 -4.04 -2.64 -22.15
N PHE A 109 -4.79 -2.00 -21.23
CA PHE A 109 -6.12 -2.48 -20.84
C PHE A 109 -7.12 -2.47 -21.99
N LYS A 110 -7.08 -1.45 -22.86
CA LYS A 110 -7.94 -1.40 -24.05
C LYS A 110 -7.58 -2.50 -25.03
N GLU A 111 -6.31 -2.65 -25.37
CA GLU A 111 -5.83 -3.65 -26.32
C GLU A 111 -6.13 -5.08 -25.81
N ASN A 112 -5.85 -5.36 -24.54
CA ASN A 112 -6.17 -6.65 -23.92
C ASN A 112 -7.68 -6.87 -23.83
N GLY A 113 -8.46 -5.83 -23.53
CA GLY A 113 -9.93 -5.92 -23.48
C GLY A 113 -10.55 -6.21 -24.84
N GLU A 114 -10.03 -5.61 -25.91
CA GLU A 114 -10.46 -5.89 -27.27
C GLU A 114 -10.10 -7.31 -27.71
N ALA A 115 -8.88 -7.76 -27.42
CA ALA A 115 -8.45 -9.13 -27.71
C ALA A 115 -9.31 -10.17 -26.96
N GLU A 116 -9.57 -9.95 -25.67
CA GLU A 116 -10.39 -10.87 -24.86
C GLU A 116 -11.85 -10.86 -25.32
N LYS A 117 -12.39 -9.68 -25.71
CA LYS A 117 -13.74 -9.59 -26.30
C LYS A 117 -13.85 -10.45 -27.56
N ILE A 118 -12.87 -10.35 -28.47
CA ILE A 118 -12.85 -11.15 -29.70
C ILE A 118 -12.82 -12.64 -29.36
N LYS A 119 -11.97 -13.04 -28.42
CA LYS A 119 -11.84 -14.42 -27.96
C LYS A 119 -13.15 -14.96 -27.36
N ILE A 120 -13.82 -14.20 -26.51
CA ILE A 120 -15.12 -14.58 -25.92
C ILE A 120 -16.17 -14.77 -27.02
N ILE A 121 -16.23 -13.86 -28.00
CA ILE A 121 -17.18 -13.96 -29.12
C ILE A 121 -16.91 -15.22 -29.94
N GLU A 122 -15.64 -15.53 -30.22
CA GLU A 122 -15.27 -16.71 -31.01
C GLU A 122 -15.60 -18.01 -30.26
N GLN A 123 -15.25 -18.07 -28.98
CA GLN A 123 -15.62 -19.21 -28.11
C GLN A 123 -17.14 -19.39 -28.02
N ALA A 124 -17.90 -18.29 -27.92
CA ALA A 124 -19.36 -18.35 -27.88
C ALA A 124 -19.94 -18.86 -29.21
N ARG A 125 -19.34 -18.52 -30.35
CA ARG A 125 -19.74 -19.04 -31.68
C ARG A 125 -19.45 -20.52 -31.79
N GLU A 126 -18.24 -20.94 -31.45
CA GLU A 126 -17.84 -22.36 -31.47
C GLU A 126 -18.78 -23.19 -30.57
N TYR A 127 -19.03 -22.71 -29.36
CA TYR A 127 -19.94 -23.35 -28.42
C TYR A 127 -21.37 -23.43 -28.96
N SER A 128 -21.85 -22.36 -29.60
CA SER A 128 -23.19 -22.33 -30.20
C SER A 128 -23.34 -23.32 -31.35
N GLU A 129 -22.34 -23.43 -32.22
CA GLU A 129 -22.35 -24.41 -33.32
C GLU A 129 -22.30 -25.85 -32.79
N LYS A 130 -21.45 -26.11 -31.81
CA LYS A 130 -21.40 -27.42 -31.14
C LYS A 130 -22.73 -27.77 -30.47
N LEU A 131 -23.36 -26.81 -29.81
CA LEU A 131 -24.66 -27.00 -29.16
C LEU A 131 -25.75 -27.34 -30.19
N LYS A 132 -25.75 -26.67 -31.35
CA LYS A 132 -26.69 -27.00 -32.45
C LYS A 132 -26.45 -28.41 -32.99
N GLU A 133 -25.19 -28.80 -33.18
CA GLU A 133 -24.84 -30.13 -33.66
C GLU A 133 -25.31 -31.22 -32.67
N ASP A 134 -25.04 -31.01 -31.37
CA ASP A 134 -25.46 -31.93 -30.32
C ASP A 134 -26.98 -32.00 -30.21
N ALA A 135 -27.69 -30.86 -30.26
CA ALA A 135 -29.15 -30.82 -30.29
C ALA A 135 -29.73 -31.59 -31.49
N LYS A 136 -29.12 -31.46 -32.67
CA LYS A 136 -29.54 -32.21 -33.87
C LYS A 136 -29.33 -33.71 -33.70
N LYS A 137 -28.18 -34.14 -33.17
CA LYS A 137 -27.92 -35.56 -32.87
C LYS A 137 -28.93 -36.15 -31.90
N ILE A 138 -29.25 -35.40 -30.84
CA ILE A 138 -30.26 -35.80 -29.85
C ILE A 138 -31.63 -35.91 -30.52
N ALA A 139 -32.04 -34.91 -31.31
CA ALA A 139 -33.32 -34.92 -32.01
C ALA A 139 -33.43 -36.11 -32.98
N ASP A 140 -32.38 -36.40 -33.75
CA ASP A 140 -32.34 -37.53 -34.67
C ASP A 140 -32.42 -38.88 -33.93
N SER A 141 -31.77 -38.98 -32.77
CA SER A 141 -31.83 -40.17 -31.91
C SER A 141 -33.23 -40.39 -31.34
N GLU A 142 -33.86 -39.33 -30.81
CA GLU A 142 -35.22 -39.41 -30.28
C GLU A 142 -36.26 -39.69 -31.37
N LEU A 143 -36.11 -39.11 -32.56
CA LEU A 143 -36.97 -39.43 -33.70
C LEU A 143 -36.86 -40.91 -34.10
N LYS A 144 -35.64 -41.47 -34.11
CA LYS A 144 -35.44 -42.91 -34.37
C LYS A 144 -36.11 -43.76 -33.29
N ARG A 145 -35.93 -43.38 -32.01
CA ARG A 145 -36.54 -44.08 -30.87
C ARG A 145 -38.07 -44.07 -30.95
N ALA A 146 -38.67 -42.91 -31.19
CA ALA A 146 -40.11 -42.75 -31.32
C ALA A 146 -40.68 -43.54 -32.52
N LYS A 147 -39.97 -43.57 -33.65
CA LYS A 147 -40.37 -44.37 -34.81
C LYS A 147 -40.37 -45.88 -34.50
N GLU A 148 -39.35 -46.36 -33.80
CA GLU A 148 -39.28 -47.78 -33.42
C GLU A 148 -40.37 -48.15 -32.42
N GLU A 149 -40.63 -47.29 -31.44
CA GLU A 149 -41.72 -47.47 -30.47
C GLU A 149 -43.09 -47.52 -31.16
N LEU A 150 -43.36 -46.59 -32.10
CA LEU A 150 -44.59 -46.61 -32.90
C LEU A 150 -44.72 -47.86 -33.76
N LYS A 151 -43.62 -48.32 -34.37
CA LYS A 151 -43.60 -49.54 -35.16
C LYS A 151 -43.95 -50.76 -34.31
N LEU A 152 -43.34 -50.90 -33.13
CA LEU A 152 -43.63 -51.98 -32.19
C LEU A 152 -45.09 -51.95 -31.72
N ALA A 153 -45.61 -50.77 -31.38
CA ALA A 153 -47.01 -50.59 -31.02
C ALA A 153 -47.97 -51.00 -32.16
N THR A 154 -47.64 -50.62 -33.40
CA THR A 154 -48.45 -50.96 -34.59
C THR A 154 -48.45 -52.46 -34.86
N VAL A 155 -47.29 -53.11 -34.76
CA VAL A 155 -47.19 -54.58 -34.88
C VAL A 155 -48.00 -55.28 -33.79
N GLY A 156 -47.93 -54.80 -32.54
CA GLY A 156 -48.74 -55.31 -31.44
C GLY A 156 -50.24 -55.20 -31.72
N MET A 157 -50.71 -54.02 -32.12
CA MET A 157 -52.12 -53.80 -32.49
C MET A 157 -52.57 -54.67 -33.67
N ALA A 158 -51.73 -54.83 -34.69
CA ALA A 158 -52.03 -55.68 -35.84
C ALA A 158 -52.13 -57.16 -35.44
N ARG A 159 -51.24 -57.63 -34.54
CA ARG A 159 -51.30 -58.98 -33.96
C ARG A 159 -52.61 -59.18 -33.21
N ASP A 160 -52.96 -58.25 -32.33
CA ASP A 160 -54.16 -58.37 -31.49
C ASP A 160 -55.44 -58.36 -32.34
N LEU A 161 -55.48 -57.54 -33.38
CA LEU A 161 -56.59 -57.51 -34.35
C LEU A 161 -56.66 -58.83 -35.14
N ALA A 162 -55.53 -59.34 -35.62
CA ALA A 162 -55.48 -60.61 -36.34
C ALA A 162 -55.91 -61.79 -35.45
N GLU A 163 -55.48 -61.82 -34.18
CA GLU A 163 -55.92 -62.83 -33.21
C GLU A 163 -57.43 -62.77 -32.98
N LYS A 164 -57.99 -61.56 -32.81
CA LYS A 164 -59.43 -61.38 -32.65
C LYS A 164 -60.22 -61.81 -33.89
N SER A 165 -59.80 -61.38 -35.08
CA SER A 165 -60.44 -61.76 -36.34
C SER A 165 -60.34 -63.27 -36.60
N LEU A 166 -59.21 -63.92 -36.28
CA LEU A 166 -59.05 -65.37 -36.42
C LEU A 166 -60.00 -66.12 -35.47
N LYS A 167 -60.09 -65.68 -34.21
CA LYS A 167 -61.04 -66.25 -33.23
C LYS A 167 -62.50 -66.15 -33.68
N GLU A 168 -62.87 -65.05 -34.33
CA GLU A 168 -64.23 -64.85 -34.85
C GLU A 168 -64.51 -65.64 -36.15
N ALA A 169 -63.48 -65.92 -36.96
CA ALA A 169 -63.62 -66.54 -38.27
C ALA A 169 -63.44 -68.08 -38.30
N VAL A 170 -62.81 -68.68 -37.28
CA VAL A 170 -62.56 -70.13 -37.22
C VAL A 170 -63.86 -70.93 -37.04
N LYS A 171 -64.05 -71.96 -37.89
CA LYS A 171 -65.15 -72.93 -37.83
C LYS A 171 -64.61 -74.31 -37.45
N SER A 172 -65.47 -75.22 -36.96
CA SER A 172 -65.06 -76.57 -36.51
C SER A 172 -64.40 -77.42 -37.61
N GLU A 173 -64.74 -77.17 -38.87
CA GLU A 173 -64.13 -77.83 -40.03
C GLU A 173 -62.67 -77.42 -40.25
N ASP A 174 -62.31 -76.17 -39.92
CA ASP A 174 -60.93 -75.68 -40.01
C ASP A 174 -60.03 -76.26 -38.92
N GLU A 175 -60.55 -76.46 -37.69
CA GLU A 175 -59.80 -77.12 -36.61
C GLU A 175 -59.41 -78.55 -37.01
N THR A 176 -60.33 -79.29 -37.61
CA THR A 176 -60.09 -80.68 -38.04
C THR A 176 -59.08 -80.73 -39.20
N ARG A 177 -59.16 -79.78 -40.15
CA ARG A 177 -58.21 -79.65 -41.26
C ARG A 177 -56.79 -79.29 -40.76
N LEU A 178 -56.67 -78.37 -39.81
CA LEU A 178 -55.38 -77.98 -39.21
C LEU A 178 -54.72 -79.14 -38.46
N VAL A 179 -55.48 -79.95 -37.73
CA VAL A 179 -54.95 -81.15 -37.05
C VAL A 179 -54.46 -82.18 -38.08
N GLN A 180 -55.20 -82.40 -39.17
CA GLN A 180 -54.75 -83.30 -40.24
C GLN A 180 -53.48 -82.79 -40.94
N GLU A 181 -53.39 -81.49 -41.24
CA GLU A 181 -52.16 -80.89 -41.80
C GLU A 181 -50.97 -81.01 -40.85
N PHE A 182 -51.15 -80.74 -39.56
CA PHE A 182 -50.09 -80.87 -38.56
C PHE A 182 -49.59 -82.33 -38.46
N LEU A 183 -50.51 -83.30 -38.39
CA LEU A 183 -50.16 -84.72 -38.35
C LEU A 183 -49.42 -85.16 -39.63
N LYS A 184 -49.78 -84.60 -40.78
CA LYS A 184 -49.12 -84.87 -42.06
C LYS A 184 -47.72 -84.25 -42.13
N GLN A 185 -47.53 -83.06 -41.56
CA GLN A 185 -46.25 -82.35 -41.58
C GLN A 185 -45.26 -82.89 -40.53
N VAL A 186 -45.76 -83.36 -39.39
CA VAL A 186 -44.95 -84.04 -38.36
C VAL A 186 -44.64 -85.49 -38.77
N GLY A 187 -45.56 -86.18 -39.45
CA GLY A 187 -45.32 -87.52 -40.01
C GLY A 187 -44.47 -87.55 -41.29
N GLN A 188 -44.07 -86.39 -41.83
CA GLN A 188 -43.16 -86.25 -42.97
C GLN A 188 -41.71 -85.92 -42.55
N ARG A 189 -41.40 -85.95 -41.25
CA ARG A 189 -40.04 -86.09 -40.73
C ARG A 189 -39.86 -87.49 -40.18
#